data_AF-A0A7L2DP81-F1
#
_entry.id   AF-A0A7L2DP81-F1
#
_cell.length_a   1.000
_cell.length_b   1.000
_cell.length_c   1.000
_cell.angle_alpha   90.00
_cell.angle_beta   90.00
_cell.angle_gamma   90.00
#
_symmetry.space_group_name_H-M   'P 1'
#
loop_
_entity.id
_entity.type
_entity.pdbx_description
1 polymer ?
#
loop_
_entity_poly.entity_id
_entity_poly.type
_entity_poly.pdbx_seq_one_letter_code
_entity_poly.pdbx_strand_id
1 'polypeptide(L)' 'QVALKKMPLHKRSRKDLIVNEIRVMKENRHPNIVNYIDSYLVDEDLWLVMEYVDGGTLTSVLVRVFIEERMIAAISRE' A
#
# COMPACT_ATOMS: atom_id res chain seq x y z
N GLN A 1 -7.89 13.43 1.58
CA GLN A 1 -7.57 12.59 2.76
C GLN A 1 -6.36 11.74 2.40
N VAL A 2 -5.54 11.32 3.36
CA VAL A 2 -4.31 10.52 3.13
C VAL A 2 -4.26 9.33 4.08
N ALA A 3 -3.58 8.26 3.67
CA ALA A 3 -3.25 7.14 4.54
C ALA A 3 -1.82 7.29 5.07
N LEU A 4 -1.62 6.89 6.33
CA LEU A 4 -0.31 6.95 6.98
C LEU A 4 0.08 5.57 7.49
N LYS A 5 1.15 5.00 6.94
CA LYS A 5 1.69 3.69 7.34
C LYS A 5 2.94 3.91 8.17
N LYS A 6 2.87 3.55 9.47
CA LYS A 6 4.01 3.62 10.40
C LYS A 6 4.77 2.31 10.41
N MET A 7 6.09 2.37 10.20
CA MET A 7 6.95 1.21 10.08
C MET A 7 8.16 1.35 10.98
N PRO A 8 8.29 0.52 12.03
CA PRO A 8 9.37 0.66 12.99
C PRO A 8 10.69 0.12 12.45
N LEU A 9 11.78 0.89 12.62
CA LEU A 9 13.09 0.62 12.01
C LEU A 9 14.07 -0.13 12.93
N HIS A 10 13.66 -0.52 14.14
CA HIS A 10 14.53 -1.18 15.13
C HIS A 10 15.15 -2.51 14.67
N LYS A 11 14.60 -3.20 13.66
CA LYS A 11 15.14 -4.46 13.12
C LYS A 11 15.84 -4.24 11.78
N ARG A 12 17.17 -4.43 11.76
CA ARG A 12 18.03 -4.25 10.57
C ARG A 12 17.57 -5.06 9.36
N SER A 13 17.07 -6.29 9.56
CA SER A 13 16.56 -7.16 8.47
C SER A 13 15.33 -6.62 7.74
N ARG A 14 14.59 -5.66 8.33
CA ARG A 14 13.42 -5.05 7.70
C ARG A 14 13.75 -3.75 6.96
N LYS A 15 14.91 -3.13 7.22
CA LYS A 15 15.26 -1.83 6.64
C LYS A 15 15.33 -1.91 5.12
N ASP A 16 15.98 -2.93 4.57
CA ASP A 16 16.12 -3.09 3.12
C ASP A 16 14.77 -3.32 2.43
N LEU A 17 13.86 -4.05 3.07
CA LEU A 17 12.50 -4.27 2.57
C LEU A 17 11.69 -2.96 2.55
N ILE A 18 11.78 -2.16 3.62
CA ILE A 18 11.08 -0.89 3.73
C ILE A 18 11.62 0.12 2.71
N VAL A 19 12.94 0.20 2.54
CA VAL A 19 13.57 1.05 1.52
C VAL A 19 13.14 0.62 0.12
N ASN A 20 13.09 -0.68 -0.14
CA ASN A 20 12.61 -1.19 -1.42
C ASN A 20 11.14 -0.85 -1.67
N GLU A 21 10.28 -0.95 -0.65
CA GLU A 21 8.86 -0.57 -0.75
C GLU A 21 8.70 0.90 -1.17
N ILE A 22 9.40 1.81 -0.50
CA ILE A 22 9.36 3.24 -0.82
C ILE A 22 9.90 3.52 -2.22
N ARG A 23 11.02 2.91 -2.57
CA ARG A 23 11.64 3.09 -3.89
C ARG A 23 10.70 2.65 -5.01
N VAL A 24 10.12 1.46 -4.89
CA VAL A 24 9.17 0.91 -5.88
C VAL A 24 7.96 1.85 -6.02
N MET A 25 7.36 2.30 -4.92
CA MET A 25 6.21 3.20 -4.99
C MET A 25 6.54 4.59 -5.54
N LYS A 26 7.75 5.11 -5.28
CA LYS A 26 8.19 6.42 -5.77
C LYS A 26 8.51 6.40 -7.27
N GLU A 27 9.09 5.30 -7.76
CA GLU A 27 9.48 5.14 -9.17
C GLU A 27 8.30 4.72 -10.07
N ASN A 28 7.27 4.07 -9.50
CA ASN A 28 6.13 3.55 -10.26
C ASN A 28 4.84 4.32 -9.95
N ARG A 29 4.50 5.28 -10.82
CA ARG A 29 3.19 5.96 -10.78
C ARG A 29 2.29 5.36 -11.85
N HIS A 30 1.21 4.71 -11.41
CA HIS A 30 0.23 4.05 -12.29
C HIS A 30 -1.16 4.14 -11.67
N PRO A 31 -2.25 4.24 -12.45
CA PRO A 31 -3.62 4.31 -11.90
C PRO A 31 -3.99 3.13 -10.97
N ASN A 32 -3.41 1.95 -11.19
CA ASN A 32 -3.67 0.73 -10.42
C ASN A 32 -2.62 0.45 -9.32
N ILE A 33 -1.70 1.40 -9.06
CA ILE A 33 -0.70 1.30 -7.98
C ILE A 33 -0.95 2.44 -7.00
N VAL A 34 -0.98 2.10 -5.71
CA VAL A 34 -1.20 3.09 -4.66
C VAL A 34 -0.09 4.16 -4.68
N ASN A 35 -0.48 5.42 -4.82
CA ASN A 35 0.45 6.52 -5.00
C ASN A 35 1.21 6.86 -3.71
N TYR A 36 2.54 6.93 -3.84
CA TYR A 36 3.41 7.58 -2.87
C TYR A 36 3.17 9.10 -2.88
N ILE A 37 3.09 9.70 -1.68
CA ILE A 37 3.02 11.16 -1.51
C ILE A 37 4.34 11.65 -0.88
N ASP A 38 4.66 11.18 0.32
CA ASP A 38 5.89 11.58 1.03
C ASP A 38 6.31 10.56 2.11
N SER A 39 7.47 10.75 2.74
CA SER A 39 7.90 9.94 3.87
C SER A 39 8.72 10.74 4.89
N TYR A 40 8.56 10.41 6.17
CA TYR A 40 9.20 11.09 7.28
C TYR A 40 9.81 10.09 8.24
N LEU A 41 11.02 10.37 8.71
CA LEU A 41 11.60 9.67 9.85
C LEU A 41 11.23 10.43 11.12
N VAL A 42 10.42 9.80 11.97
CA VAL A 42 9.97 10.35 13.24
C VAL A 42 10.40 9.38 14.34
N ASP A 43 11.30 9.83 15.22
CA ASP A 43 11.99 8.98 16.19
C ASP A 43 12.68 7.78 15.50
N GLU A 44 12.29 6.55 15.85
CA GLU A 44 12.77 5.31 15.22
C GLU A 44 11.77 4.69 14.23
N ASP A 45 10.72 5.44 13.86
CA ASP A 45 9.67 4.99 12.95
C ASP A 45 9.73 5.74 11.62
N LEU A 46 9.58 4.99 10.53
CA LEU A 46 9.36 5.56 9.22
C LEU A 46 7.86 5.70 8.96
N TRP A 47 7.42 6.91 8.69
CA TRP A 47 6.05 7.25 8.37
C TRP A 47 5.94 7.44 6.87
N LEU A 48 5.14 6.59 6.23
CA LEU A 48 4.85 6.68 4.80
C LEU A 48 3.50 7.33 4.59
N VAL A 49 3.47 8.43 3.85
CA VAL A 49 2.25 9.13 3.43
C VAL A 49 1.90 8.66 2.03
N MET A 50 0.70 8.14 1.89
CA MET A 50 0.19 7.56 0.64
C MET A 50 -1.25 7.99 0.40
N GLU A 51 -1.73 7.82 -0.84
CA GLU A 51 -3.12 8.10 -1.14
C GLU A 51 -4.04 7.20 -0.30
N TYR A 52 -5.20 7.74 0.06
CA TYR A 52 -6.21 6.99 0.80
C TYR A 52 -7.17 6.31 -0.18
N VAL A 53 -7.27 4.99 -0.08
CA VAL A 53 -8.23 4.17 -0.84
C VAL A 53 -9.40 3.82 0.09
N ASP A 54 -10.56 4.41 -0.19
CA ASP A 54 -11.77 4.32 0.63
C ASP A 54 -12.53 2.99 0.48
N GLY A 55 -12.29 2.25 -0.62
CA GLY A 55 -12.90 0.95 -0.89
C GLY A 55 -12.44 -0.21 0.00
N GLY A 56 -11.44 -0.01 0.85
CA GLY A 56 -10.88 -1.05 1.72
C GLY A 56 -10.09 -2.12 0.97
N THR A 57 -9.96 -3.31 1.56
CA THR A 57 -9.14 -4.40 0.98
C THR A 57 -10.01 -5.44 0.27
N LEU A 58 -9.46 -6.06 -0.77
CA LEU A 58 -10.12 -7.17 -1.46
C LEU A 58 -10.42 -8.34 -0.51
N THR A 59 -9.56 -8.59 0.49
CA THR A 59 -9.81 -9.58 1.54
C THR A 59 -11.11 -9.29 2.30
N SER A 60 -11.40 -8.03 2.62
CA SER A 60 -12.63 -7.66 3.31
C SER A 60 -13.89 -7.95 2.49
N VAL A 61 -13.78 -7.84 1.16
CA VAL A 61 -14.85 -8.16 0.21
C VAL A 61 -15.06 -9.68 0.14
N LEU A 62 -13.97 -10.44 -0.03
CA LEU A 62 -14.00 -11.90 -0.15
C LEU A 62 -14.63 -12.60 1.08
N VAL A 63 -14.52 -12.00 2.27
CA VAL A 63 -15.12 -12.53 3.49
C VAL A 63 -16.64 -12.29 3.55
N ARG A 64 -17.17 -11.30 2.82
CA ARG A 64 -18.56 -10.85 2.91
C ARG A 64 -19.45 -11.33 1.78
N VAL A 65 -18.88 -11.51 0.58
CA VAL A 65 -19.63 -11.79 -0.64
C VAL A 65 -18.90 -12.80 -1.51
N PHE A 66 -19.69 -13.65 -2.19
CA PHE A 66 -19.17 -14.47 -3.27
C PHE A 66 -18.95 -13.59 -4.50
N ILE A 67 -17.74 -13.62 -5.07
CA ILE A 67 -17.37 -12.78 -6.21
C ILE A 67 -17.67 -13.54 -7.50
N GLU A 68 -18.53 -12.98 -8.35
CA GLU A 68 -18.85 -13.53 -9.66
C GLU A 68 -17.66 -13.43 -10.63
N GLU A 69 -17.57 -14.35 -11.59
CA GLU A 69 -16.47 -14.45 -12.56
C GLU A 69 -16.19 -13.12 -13.30
N ARG A 70 -17.26 -12.38 -13.66
CA ARG A 70 -17.11 -11.04 -14.29
C ARG A 70 -16.33 -10.05 -13.44
N MET A 71 -16.48 -10.12 -12.11
CA MET A 71 -15.79 -9.23 -11.17
C MET A 71 -14.35 -9.70 -10.93
N ILE A 72 -14.12 -11.01 -10.89
CA ILE A 72 -12.77 -11.59 -10.87
C ILE A 72 -11.98 -11.13 -12.10
N ALA A 73 -12.60 -11.21 -13.29
CA ALA A 73 -11.99 -10.79 -14.54
C ALA A 73 -11.69 -9.28 -14.55
N ALA A 74 -12.60 -8.45 -14.01
CA ALA A 74 -12.36 -7.02 -13.86
C ALA A 74 -11.16 -6.75 -12.96
N ILE A 75 -11.13 -7.30 -11.74
CA ILE A 75 -10.03 -7.13 -10.78
C ILE A 75 -8.69 -7.61 -11.35
N SER A 76 -8.70 -8.69 -12.15
CA SER A 76 -7.47 -9.28 -12.70
C SER A 76 -6.91 -8.51 -13.90
N ARG A 77 -7.71 -7.65 -14.53
CA ARG A 77 -7.31 -6.83 -15.68
C ARG A 77 -6.68 -5.51 -15.22
N GLU A 78 -7.19 -4.97 -14.11
CA GLU A 78 -6.67 -3.79 -13.43
C GLU A 78 -5.30 -4.06 -12.80
#